data_AF-A0A1A8RSS7-F1
#
_entry.id   AF-A0A1A8RSS7-F1
#
_cell.length_a   1.000
_cell.length_b   1.000
_cell.length_c   1.000
_cell.angle_alpha   90.00
_cell.angle_beta   90.00
_cell.angle_gamma   90.00
#
_symmetry.space_group_name_H-M   'P 1'
#
loop_
_entity.id
_entity.type
_entity.pdbx_description
1 polymer ?
#
loop_
_entity_poly.entity_id
_entity_poly.type
_entity_poly.pdbx_seq_one_letter_code
_entity_poly.pdbx_strand_id
1 'polypeptide(L)' 'VCARSGEFIDVPVVSGAILVNIADLMQRWTADRFISVCHRVLLPPEGDSCTRQSLAFFVHPDDEALISCCDGSSKYPPIT' A
#
# COMPACT_ATOMS: atom_id res chain seq x y z
N VAL A 1 6.53 5.54 -5.68
CA VAL A 1 6.53 4.29 -4.88
C VAL A 1 7.98 3.82 -4.71
N CYS A 2 8.34 3.26 -3.57
CA CYS A 2 9.70 2.75 -3.35
C CYS A 2 9.85 1.36 -4.00
N ALA A 3 10.79 1.25 -4.94
CA ALA A 3 11.17 -0.02 -5.56
C ALA A 3 12.04 -0.85 -4.62
N ARG A 4 12.28 -2.12 -4.96
CA ARG A 4 13.16 -3.01 -4.17
C ARG A 4 14.61 -2.51 -4.08
N SER A 5 15.05 -1.67 -5.01
CA SER A 5 16.35 -1.00 -4.96
C SER A 5 16.45 0.06 -3.85
N GLY A 6 15.33 0.45 -3.23
CA GLY A 6 15.25 1.60 -2.32
C GLY A 6 14.99 2.92 -3.03
N GLU A 7 14.99 2.92 -4.36
CA GLU A 7 14.72 4.13 -5.15
C GLU A 7 13.21 4.40 -5.28
N PHE A 8 12.85 5.67 -5.25
CA PHE A 8 11.48 6.08 -5.54
C PHE A 8 11.27 6.20 -7.04
N ILE A 9 10.27 5.47 -7.56
CA ILE A 9 9.80 5.57 -8.94
C ILE A 9 8.46 6.29 -9.00
N ASP A 10 8.23 7.02 -10.09
CA ASP A 10 6.95 7.67 -10.37
C ASP A 10 5.89 6.65 -10.78
N VAL A 11 4.64 6.93 -10.42
CA VAL A 11 3.49 6.15 -10.86
C VAL A 11 2.70 6.97 -11.86
N PRO A 12 2.58 6.54 -13.13
CA PRO A 12 1.87 7.30 -14.14
C PRO A 12 0.37 7.31 -13.85
N VAL A 13 -0.28 8.44 -14.17
CA VAL A 13 -1.74 8.54 -14.17
C VAL A 13 -2.27 7.85 -15.42
N VAL A 14 -3.05 6.80 -15.25
CA VAL A 14 -3.72 6.08 -16.35
C VAL A 14 -5.20 6.43 -16.32
N SER A 15 -5.72 7.00 -17.40
CA SER A 15 -7.12 7.42 -17.50
C SER A 15 -8.06 6.23 -17.29
N GLY A 16 -9.06 6.40 -16.41
CA GLY A 16 -10.02 5.35 -16.05
C GLY A 16 -9.48 4.25 -15.13
N ALA A 17 -8.22 4.32 -14.70
CA ALA A 17 -7.64 3.35 -13.77
C ALA A 17 -7.74 3.81 -12.31
N ILE A 18 -7.74 2.83 -11.40
CA ILE A 18 -7.59 3.04 -9.96
C ILE A 18 -6.28 2.38 -9.55
N LEU A 19 -5.48 3.10 -8.75
CA LEU A 19 -4.29 2.56 -8.13
C LEU A 19 -4.70 1.72 -6.92
N VAL A 20 -4.25 0.47 -6.86
CA VAL A 20 -4.48 -0.44 -5.74
C VAL A 20 -3.14 -0.85 -5.15
N ASN A 21 -2.97 -0.66 -3.84
CA ASN A 21 -1.85 -1.19 -3.08
C ASN A 21 -2.37 -1.94 -1.86
N ILE A 22 -1.52 -2.77 -1.26
CA ILE A 22 -1.78 -3.38 0.03
C ILE A 22 -1.15 -2.56 1.15
N ALA A 23 -1.61 -2.78 2.37
CA ALA A 23 -1.04 -2.24 3.60
C ALA A 23 -0.50 -3.36 4.49
N ASP A 24 0.10 -2.98 5.62
CA ASP A 24 0.87 -3.85 6.50
C ASP A 24 0.09 -5.06 7.02
N LEU A 25 -1.22 -4.88 7.27
CA LEU A 25 -2.07 -5.97 7.77
C LEU A 25 -2.19 -7.11 6.75
N MET A 26 -2.31 -6.80 5.45
CA MET A 26 -2.36 -7.81 4.39
C MET A 26 -0.98 -8.44 4.12
N GLN A 27 0.10 -7.67 4.30
CA GLN A 27 1.45 -8.24 4.26
C GLN A 27 1.63 -9.29 5.36
N ARG A 28 1.23 -8.96 6.61
CA ARG A 28 1.24 -9.90 7.74
C ARG A 28 0.38 -11.12 7.46
N TRP A 29 -0.85 -10.90 6.98
CA TRP A 29 -1.80 -11.95 6.67
C TRP A 29 -1.25 -12.94 5.64
N THR A 30 -0.51 -12.45 4.64
CA THR A 30 0.06 -13.27 3.56
C THR A 30 1.50 -13.75 3.82
N ALA A 31 1.99 -13.61 5.06
CA ALA A 31 3.34 -14.01 5.45
C ALA A 31 4.47 -13.41 4.59
N ASP A 32 4.31 -12.16 4.16
CA ASP A 32 5.17 -11.43 3.20
C ASP A 32 5.15 -11.95 1.75
N ARG A 33 4.16 -12.76 1.35
CA ARG A 33 3.94 -13.06 -0.07
C ARG A 33 3.61 -11.78 -0.86
N PHE A 34 2.84 -10.88 -0.25
CA PHE A 34 2.65 -9.52 -0.74
C PHE A 34 3.37 -8.53 0.19
N ILE A 35 3.91 -7.46 -0.39
CA ILE A 35 4.70 -6.46 0.32
C ILE A 35 3.97 -5.12 0.32
N SER A 36 3.78 -4.56 1.51
CA SER A 36 3.34 -3.20 1.75
C SER A 36 4.49 -2.25 1.45
N VAL A 37 4.42 -1.57 0.30
CA VAL A 37 5.51 -0.72 -0.20
C VAL A 37 5.37 0.72 0.27
N CYS A 38 6.48 1.33 0.68
CA CYS A 38 6.53 2.75 0.97
C CYS A 38 6.16 3.57 -0.27
N HIS A 39 5.33 4.59 -0.08
CA HIS A 39 4.94 5.52 -1.13
C HIS A 39 4.83 6.93 -0.57
N ARG A 40 5.02 7.93 -1.44
CA ARG A 40 4.94 9.34 -1.10
C ARG A 40 4.39 10.12 -2.29
N VAL A 41 3.80 11.27 -2.00
CA VAL A 41 3.43 12.28 -3.01
C VAL A 41 4.37 13.46 -2.82
N LEU A 42 5.01 13.89 -3.90
CA LEU A 42 5.87 15.07 -3.88
C LEU A 42 5.04 16.33 -4.12
N LEU A 43 5.56 17.47 -3.69
CA LEU A 43 5.03 18.76 -4.11
C LEU A 43 5.21 18.91 -5.63
N PRO A 44 4.32 19.66 -6.31
CA PRO A 44 4.51 20.01 -7.71
C PRO A 44 5.88 20.67 -7.95
N PRO A 45 6.47 20.52 -9.14
CA PRO A 45 7.68 21.25 -9.51
C PRO A 45 7.50 22.76 -9.37
N GLU A 46 8.59 23.49 -9.13
CA GLU A 46 8.54 24.95 -9.12
C GLU A 46 7.98 25.49 -10.45
N GLY A 47 7.03 26.43 -10.35
CA GLY A 47 6.33 26.99 -11.52
C GLY A 47 5.10 26.20 -11.97
N ASP A 48 4.84 25.01 -11.44
CA ASP A 48 3.59 24.28 -11.67
C ASP A 48 2.51 24.78 -10.70
N SER A 49 1.46 25.38 -11.26
CA SER A 49 0.30 25.89 -10.52
C SER A 49 -0.90 24.93 -10.55
N CYS A 50 -0.73 23.73 -11.09
CA CYS A 50 -1.81 22.76 -11.17
C CYS A 50 -2.20 22.25 -9.79
N THR A 51 -3.51 22.16 -9.55
CA THR A 51 -4.05 21.53 -8.34
C THR A 51 -4.16 20.03 -8.57
N ARG A 52 -3.54 19.22 -7.70
CA ARG A 52 -3.73 17.78 -7.67
C ARG A 52 -4.81 17.40 -6.66
N GLN A 53 -5.84 16.68 -7.10
CA GLN A 53 -6.83 16.05 -6.22
C GLN A 53 -6.72 14.53 -6.30
N SER A 54 -6.82 13.85 -5.16
CA SER A 54 -6.86 12.39 -5.09
C SER A 54 -7.73 11.94 -3.92
N LEU A 55 -8.32 10.75 -4.04
CA LEU A 55 -9.08 10.10 -2.97
C LEU A 55 -8.35 8.81 -2.59
N ALA A 56 -8.14 8.59 -1.29
CA ALA A 56 -7.69 7.32 -0.75
C ALA A 56 -8.87 6.64 -0.05
N PHE A 57 -9.14 5.40 -0.43
CA PHE A 57 -10.15 4.56 0.22
C PHE A 57 -9.45 3.35 0.85
N PHE A 58 -9.59 3.21 2.16
CA PHE A 58 -8.93 2.15 2.92
C PHE A 58 -9.92 1.03 3.21
N VAL A 59 -9.56 -0.19 2.82
CA VAL A 59 -10.31 -1.41 3.15
C VAL A 59 -9.55 -2.13 4.25
N HIS A 60 -10.23 -2.42 5.34
CA HIS A 60 -9.70 -3.22 6.45
C HIS A 60 -10.68 -4.36 6.77
N PRO A 61 -10.19 -5.46 7.39
CA PRO A 61 -11.05 -6.46 8.01
C PRO A 61 -11.95 -5.84 9.09
N ASP A 62 -12.96 -6.60 9.52
CA ASP A 62 -13.72 -6.26 10.71
C ASP A 62 -12.81 -6.21 11.94
N ASP A 63 -13.11 -5.34 12.90
CA ASP A 63 -12.27 -5.13 14.10
C ASP A 63 -12.09 -6.40 14.95
N GLU A 64 -13.00 -7.36 14.86
CA GLU A 64 -12.95 -8.64 15.60
C GLU A 64 -12.30 -9.78 14.80
N ALA A 65 -11.85 -9.51 13.56
CA ALA A 65 -11.28 -10.52 12.70
C ALA A 65 -9.89 -10.96 13.20
N LEU A 66 -9.73 -12.24 13.54
CA LEU A 66 -8.42 -12.80 13.88
C LEU A 66 -7.55 -12.95 12.62
N ILE A 67 -6.49 -12.16 12.53
CA ILE A 67 -5.51 -12.21 11.45
C ILE A 67 -4.34 -13.11 11.86
N SER A 68 -4.28 -14.28 11.23
CA SER A 68 -3.17 -15.25 11.30
C SER A 68 -2.64 -15.54 9.89
N CYS A 69 -1.38 -15.95 9.75
CA CYS A 69 -0.79 -16.18 8.42
C CYS A 69 -1.61 -17.20 7.61
N CYS A 70 -2.12 -16.79 6.44
CA CYS A 70 -3.06 -17.58 5.65
C CYS A 70 -2.44 -18.77 4.92
N ASP A 71 -1.11 -18.86 4.90
CA ASP A 71 -0.35 -20.01 4.43
C ASP A 71 -0.16 -21.09 5.51
N GLY A 72 -0.70 -20.88 6.71
CA GLY A 72 -0.56 -21.79 7.87
C GLY A 72 0.76 -21.65 8.62
N SER A 73 1.63 -20.70 8.23
CA SER A 73 2.88 -20.43 8.94
C SER A 73 2.66 -19.67 10.26
N SER A 74 3.71 -19.57 11.08
CA SER A 74 3.72 -18.80 12.32
C SER A 74 4.72 -17.64 12.27
N LYS A 75 4.96 -17.08 11.07
CA LYS A 75 5.95 -16.01 10.85
C LYS A 75 5.61 -14.75 11.65
N TYR A 76 4.33 -14.46 11.81
CA TYR A 76 3.81 -13.42 12.68
C TYR A 76 2.85 -14.04 13.69
N PRO A 77 2.81 -13.55 14.95
CA PRO A 77 1.78 -13.99 15.88
C PRO A 77 0.38 -13.59 15.37
N PRO A 78 -0.71 -14.24 15.79
CA PRO A 78 -2.05 -13.75 15.48
C PRO A 78 -2.31 -12.39 16.13
N ILE A 79 -3.07 -11.51 15.48
CA ILE A 79 -3.62 -10.26 16.04
C ILE A 79 -5.10 -10.13 15.71
N THR A 80 -5.78 -9.31 16.48
CA THR A 80 -7.12 -8.78 16.22
C THR A 80 -6.95 -7.30 15.90
#